data_AF-X0ZM23-F1
#
_entry.id   AF-X0ZM23-F1
#
_cell.length_a   1.000
_cell.length_b   1.000
_cell.length_c   1.000
_cell.angle_alpha   90.00
_cell.angle_beta   90.00
_cell.angle_gamma   90.00
#
_symmetry.space_group_name_H-M   'P 1'
#
loop_
_entity.id
_entity.type
_entity.pdbx_description
1 polymer ?
#
loop_
_entity_poly.entity_id
_entity_poly.type
_entity_poly.pdbx_seq_one_letter_code
_entity_poly.pdbx_strand_id
1 'polypeptide(L)'
;RICPPPDAESAVHIPAHTHYAGGNFFHGLPLNHPGVVIASTGDQCTSDVSLDVFLFDHLKTPDPSFVPQITPPVYGIDGVIGTSTYDLIDVGDDGTPDERRELMDSIRRQLGHPVVTVELTTYQLDTAVTAALESLRKRSSIAYRRGFFFLDVNAYSQEYLLTDQTRGYHTIVDITSCHRFTSAFLSSAHGSGVYGQVVLQHLYNMGTYDLTSYFLISQYVEQLEHLFATRLVYHWMETERKLWIHQVFTRQERLLLDCAVERPEQDLLKDRWCKSWIERYALSEARLMLSEIRGKYSTLPGAGGGVSLNASELINRVDTDRAELL
;
A
#
# COMPACT_ATOMS: atom_id res chain seq x y z
N ARG A 1 7.29 47.98 -25.07
CA ARG A 1 6.27 48.86 -25.66
C ARG A 1 4.98 48.06 -25.64
N ILE A 2 4.29 47.95 -24.50
CA ILE A 2 3.33 48.92 -23.94
C ILE A 2 2.43 49.47 -25.05
N CYS A 3 1.18 49.00 -25.05
CA CYS A 3 -0.02 49.70 -25.50
C CYS A 3 -1.25 48.99 -24.88
N PRO A 4 -2.40 49.69 -24.73
CA PRO A 4 -3.15 49.83 -23.47
C PRO A 4 -4.62 49.31 -23.54
N PRO A 5 -5.44 49.44 -22.47
CA PRO A 5 -6.92 49.42 -22.53
C PRO A 5 -7.47 50.85 -22.77
N PRO A 6 -8.78 51.21 -22.70
CA PRO A 6 -10.02 50.46 -22.33
C PRO A 6 -11.23 50.74 -23.28
N ASP A 7 -12.41 50.15 -22.99
CA ASP A 7 -13.73 50.84 -22.88
C ASP A 7 -14.94 49.94 -23.21
N ALA A 8 -16.07 50.36 -22.65
CA ALA A 8 -17.25 49.59 -22.28
C ALA A 8 -18.39 49.53 -23.32
N GLU A 9 -19.43 48.78 -22.92
CA GLU A 9 -20.85 48.90 -23.28
C GLU A 9 -21.51 47.93 -24.29
N SER A 10 -22.66 47.43 -23.80
CA SER A 10 -23.93 47.14 -24.50
C SER A 10 -24.18 45.73 -25.06
N ALA A 11 -25.22 45.07 -24.52
CA ALA A 11 -26.30 44.38 -25.23
C ALA A 11 -27.18 43.58 -24.23
N VAL A 12 -28.50 43.37 -24.35
CA VAL A 12 -29.60 43.81 -25.23
C VAL A 12 -30.91 43.33 -24.53
N HIS A 13 -32.00 44.04 -24.78
CA HIS A 13 -33.38 43.90 -24.30
C HIS A 13 -34.21 42.76 -24.99
N ILE A 14 -35.06 42.03 -24.22
CA ILE A 14 -36.55 41.79 -24.30
C ILE A 14 -37.18 41.27 -25.63
N PRO A 15 -38.34 40.53 -25.71
CA PRO A 15 -39.59 40.53 -24.89
C PRO A 15 -40.19 39.14 -24.52
N ALA A 16 -41.13 38.93 -23.57
CA ALA A 16 -42.37 39.57 -23.05
C ALA A 16 -43.67 38.88 -23.57
N HIS A 17 -44.62 38.60 -22.66
CA HIS A 17 -46.10 38.69 -22.75
C HIS A 17 -46.80 37.84 -21.65
N THR A 18 -47.35 38.44 -20.56
CA THR A 18 -48.79 38.80 -20.27
C THR A 18 -49.70 37.60 -19.88
N HIS A 19 -50.67 37.58 -18.93
CA HIS A 19 -51.45 38.59 -18.18
C HIS A 19 -52.37 37.92 -17.07
N TYR A 20 -52.74 38.67 -16.01
CA TYR A 20 -53.98 38.68 -15.15
C TYR A 20 -54.37 37.45 -14.26
N ALA A 21 -55.01 37.51 -13.06
CA ALA A 21 -55.63 38.56 -12.21
C ALA A 21 -55.98 38.06 -10.76
N GLY A 22 -56.12 39.01 -9.81
CA GLY A 22 -57.00 38.99 -8.60
C GLY A 22 -56.43 38.42 -7.28
N GLY A 23 -56.58 38.98 -6.06
CA GLY A 23 -57.26 40.16 -5.52
C GLY A 23 -57.31 40.10 -3.96
N ASN A 24 -56.95 41.22 -3.30
CA ASN A 24 -57.26 41.76 -1.94
C ASN A 24 -57.50 40.86 -0.70
N PHE A 25 -56.86 41.19 0.44
CA PHE A 25 -57.49 41.88 1.59
C PHE A 25 -56.45 42.30 2.67
N PHE A 26 -56.63 43.52 3.22
CA PHE A 26 -55.78 44.27 4.15
C PHE A 26 -56.35 44.26 5.59
N HIS A 27 -55.49 44.28 6.62
CA HIS A 27 -55.57 45.03 7.90
C HIS A 27 -54.46 44.51 8.85
N GLY A 28 -53.64 45.28 9.57
CA GLY A 28 -53.46 46.71 9.79
C GLY A 28 -52.14 46.97 10.55
N LEU A 29 -51.55 48.13 10.30
CA LEU A 29 -50.32 48.74 10.88
C LEU A 29 -50.57 49.32 12.32
N PRO A 30 -49.66 50.10 12.95
CA PRO A 30 -48.23 49.92 13.31
C PRO A 30 -47.94 50.43 14.76
N LEU A 31 -46.67 50.56 15.21
CA LEU A 31 -46.11 51.79 15.88
C LEU A 31 -44.65 51.65 16.41
N ASN A 32 -43.74 52.43 15.80
CA ASN A 32 -42.66 53.31 16.31
C ASN A 32 -41.62 52.88 17.41
N HIS A 33 -40.36 52.68 16.96
CA HIS A 33 -39.06 53.38 17.28
C HIS A 33 -38.81 54.19 18.58
N PRO A 34 -37.54 54.56 18.95
CA PRO A 34 -36.19 54.20 18.44
C PRO A 34 -35.14 53.87 19.56
N GLY A 35 -33.90 53.56 19.17
CA GLY A 35 -32.87 52.92 20.01
C GLY A 35 -31.93 53.80 20.84
N VAL A 36 -30.98 53.13 21.50
CA VAL A 36 -29.76 53.69 22.11
C VAL A 36 -28.65 52.63 22.04
N VAL A 37 -27.51 53.03 21.46
CA VAL A 37 -26.21 52.32 21.51
C VAL A 37 -25.43 52.89 22.69
N ILE A 38 -24.97 52.05 23.63
CA ILE A 38 -23.85 52.37 24.54
C ILE A 38 -22.97 51.12 24.69
N ALA A 39 -21.67 51.32 24.51
CA ALA A 39 -20.61 50.32 24.61
C ALA A 39 -20.01 50.26 26.03
N SER A 40 -19.33 49.14 26.27
CA SER A 40 -18.12 48.97 27.10
C SER A 40 -18.24 48.50 28.57
N THR A 41 -17.22 47.72 28.93
CA THR A 41 -16.69 47.35 30.25
C THR A 41 -17.31 46.16 31.01
N GLY A 42 -16.56 45.05 31.02
CA GLY A 42 -15.88 44.59 32.24
C GLY A 42 -16.65 43.75 33.26
N ASP A 43 -16.40 42.44 33.18
CA ASP A 43 -15.82 41.61 34.25
C ASP A 43 -16.71 40.86 35.28
N GLN A 44 -16.29 39.60 35.47
CA GLN A 44 -16.43 38.68 36.62
C GLN A 44 -17.66 37.77 36.77
N CYS A 45 -17.53 36.54 36.26
CA CYS A 45 -18.04 35.35 36.95
C CYS A 45 -16.85 34.45 37.32
N THR A 46 -16.44 34.53 38.58
CA THR A 46 -15.55 33.57 39.25
C THR A 46 -16.33 32.33 39.68
N SER A 47 -15.92 31.16 39.22
CA SER A 47 -16.02 29.93 40.01
C SER A 47 -14.88 29.00 39.61
N ASP A 48 -13.73 29.23 40.23
CA ASP A 48 -12.63 28.28 40.29
C ASP A 48 -13.07 27.03 41.05
N VAL A 49 -13.03 25.88 40.38
CA VAL A 49 -12.75 24.60 41.04
C VAL A 49 -11.56 24.01 40.28
N SER A 50 -10.44 23.99 40.98
CA SER A 50 -9.13 23.54 40.51
C SER A 50 -9.20 22.10 40.01
N LEU A 51 -8.97 21.90 38.72
CA LEU A 51 -8.64 20.59 38.16
C LEU A 51 -7.13 20.42 38.14
N ASP A 52 -6.73 19.27 38.67
CA ASP A 52 -5.38 18.79 38.88
C ASP A 52 -4.43 19.11 37.72
N VAL A 53 -3.32 19.75 38.09
CA VAL A 53 -2.17 20.02 37.24
C VAL A 53 -1.51 18.68 36.85
N PHE A 54 -1.92 18.14 35.70
CA PHE A 54 -1.30 16.95 35.10
C PHE A 54 0.01 17.31 34.40
N LEU A 55 0.93 16.35 34.46
CA LEU A 55 2.35 16.36 34.07
C LEU A 55 2.69 16.71 32.60
N PHE A 56 1.77 17.27 31.80
CA PHE A 56 1.94 17.49 30.34
C PHE A 56 1.63 18.92 29.86
N ASP A 57 1.60 19.92 30.75
CA ASP A 57 1.29 21.31 30.39
C ASP A 57 2.34 21.99 29.48
N HIS A 58 3.50 21.35 29.28
CA HIS A 58 4.55 21.79 28.35
C HIS A 58 4.27 21.42 26.87
N LEU A 59 3.13 20.78 26.58
CA LEU A 59 2.69 20.49 25.20
C LEU A 59 1.60 21.45 24.69
N LYS A 60 1.25 22.50 25.44
CA LYS A 60 0.44 23.61 24.89
C LYS A 60 1.37 24.57 24.17
N THR A 61 1.19 24.62 22.85
CA THR A 61 2.04 25.21 21.82
C THR A 61 2.30 26.72 21.97
N PRO A 62 3.47 27.23 21.54
CA PRO A 62 3.59 28.61 21.09
C PRO A 62 3.31 28.63 19.57
N ASP A 63 2.04 28.82 19.18
CA ASP A 63 1.62 29.57 17.99
C ASP A 63 0.14 29.29 17.63
N PRO A 64 -0.74 30.29 17.57
CA PRO A 64 -2.14 30.12 17.20
C PRO A 64 -2.37 29.86 15.69
N SER A 65 -1.31 29.81 14.88
CA SER A 65 -1.37 29.48 13.44
C SER A 65 -1.07 28.02 13.11
N PHE A 66 -0.69 27.19 14.10
CA PHE A 66 -0.41 25.77 13.88
C PHE A 66 -1.56 24.91 14.42
N VAL A 67 -2.67 24.91 13.68
CA VAL A 67 -3.60 23.77 13.75
C VAL A 67 -2.84 22.60 13.12
N PRO A 68 -2.62 21.46 13.79
CA PRO A 68 -2.23 20.26 13.06
C PRO A 68 -3.38 19.98 12.11
N GLN A 69 -3.24 20.39 10.86
CA GLN A 69 -4.13 19.97 9.80
C GLN A 69 -3.90 18.47 9.69
N ILE A 70 -4.71 17.71 10.44
CA ILE A 70 -5.01 16.33 10.09
C ILE A 70 -5.71 16.48 8.74
N THR A 71 -4.93 16.47 7.67
CA THR A 71 -5.47 16.43 6.32
C THR A 71 -6.40 15.23 6.31
N PRO A 72 -7.70 15.41 6.02
CA PRO A 72 -8.60 14.27 5.91
C PRO A 72 -7.97 13.31 4.90
N PRO A 73 -7.94 12.00 5.19
CA PRO A 73 -7.33 11.06 4.27
C PRO A 73 -8.03 11.21 2.92
N VAL A 74 -7.28 11.62 1.91
CA VAL A 74 -7.76 11.66 0.54
C VAL A 74 -8.01 10.21 0.16
N TYR A 75 -9.27 9.86 -0.10
CA TYR A 75 -9.63 8.53 -0.57
C TYR A 75 -9.28 8.48 -2.06
N GLY A 76 -8.39 7.58 -2.46
CA GLY A 76 -8.20 7.26 -3.87
C GLY A 76 -9.44 6.55 -4.40
N ILE A 77 -9.93 6.99 -5.56
CA ILE A 77 -11.11 6.41 -6.24
C ILE A 77 -10.61 5.55 -7.40
N ASP A 78 -9.70 4.64 -7.10
CA ASP A 78 -9.05 3.82 -8.12
C ASP A 78 -9.83 2.52 -8.30
N GLY A 79 -10.15 2.20 -9.56
CA GLY A 79 -10.78 0.93 -9.93
C GLY A 79 -9.77 -0.23 -9.96
N VAL A 80 -10.28 -1.44 -10.15
CA VAL A 80 -9.43 -2.62 -10.39
C VAL A 80 -8.77 -2.48 -11.77
N ILE A 81 -7.43 -2.55 -11.80
CA ILE A 81 -6.64 -2.50 -13.04
C ILE A 81 -6.52 -3.93 -13.59
N GLY A 82 -6.72 -4.13 -14.89
CA GLY A 82 -6.73 -5.45 -15.53
C GLY A 82 -5.36 -6.08 -15.80
N THR A 83 -4.27 -5.42 -15.38
CA THR A 83 -2.89 -5.89 -15.53
C THR A 83 -2.41 -6.56 -14.23
N SER A 84 -1.48 -7.52 -14.33
CA SER A 84 -0.82 -8.13 -13.18
C SER A 84 -0.24 -7.08 -12.24
N THR A 85 -0.44 -7.25 -10.93
CA THR A 85 0.05 -6.33 -9.89
C THR A 85 1.55 -6.05 -10.01
N TYR A 86 2.35 -7.05 -10.33
CA TYR A 86 3.81 -6.95 -10.41
C TYR A 86 4.33 -6.27 -11.69
N ASP A 87 3.48 -6.04 -12.70
CA ASP A 87 3.84 -5.29 -13.91
C ASP A 87 3.39 -3.82 -13.83
N LEU A 88 2.69 -3.45 -12.75
CA LEU A 88 2.29 -2.08 -12.52
C LEU A 88 3.50 -1.26 -12.07
N ILE A 89 3.64 -0.11 -12.71
CA ILE A 89 4.56 0.95 -12.30
C ILE A 89 4.21 1.35 -10.86
N ASP A 90 5.23 1.55 -10.03
CA ASP A 90 5.16 1.85 -8.59
C ASP A 90 4.74 0.70 -7.67
N VAL A 91 4.46 -0.50 -8.22
CA VAL A 91 4.19 -1.71 -7.43
C VAL A 91 5.29 -2.74 -7.58
N GLY A 92 5.44 -3.29 -8.78
CA GLY A 92 6.42 -4.34 -9.08
C GLY A 92 7.53 -3.88 -10.02
N ASP A 93 7.39 -2.70 -10.64
CA ASP A 93 8.39 -2.06 -11.49
C ASP A 93 8.48 -0.57 -11.15
N ASP A 94 9.69 -0.04 -11.00
CA ASP A 94 9.90 1.42 -10.87
C ASP A 94 9.99 2.13 -12.24
N GLY A 95 9.90 1.37 -13.33
CA GLY A 95 9.97 1.86 -14.71
C GLY A 95 11.39 2.14 -15.20
N THR A 96 12.41 1.91 -14.37
CA THR A 96 13.81 2.08 -14.74
C THR A 96 14.41 0.77 -15.27
N PRO A 97 15.03 0.79 -16.47
CA PRO A 97 15.57 -0.43 -17.09
C PRO A 97 17.03 -0.73 -16.71
N ASP A 98 17.63 0.00 -15.78
CA ASP A 98 19.09 0.07 -15.63
C ASP A 98 19.68 -1.21 -15.01
N GLU A 99 19.10 -1.69 -13.92
CA GLU A 99 19.54 -2.92 -13.22
C GLU A 99 19.33 -4.15 -14.09
N ARG A 100 18.22 -4.18 -14.83
CA ARG A 100 17.89 -5.23 -15.78
C ARG A 100 18.92 -5.28 -16.92
N ARG A 101 19.31 -4.13 -17.47
CA ARG A 101 20.39 -4.05 -18.49
C ARG A 101 21.73 -4.53 -17.95
N GLU A 102 22.10 -4.14 -16.72
CA GLU A 102 23.33 -4.61 -16.08
C GLU A 102 23.35 -6.14 -15.97
N LEU A 103 22.23 -6.74 -15.55
CA LEU A 103 22.09 -8.19 -15.45
C LEU A 103 22.20 -8.87 -16.81
N MET A 104 21.52 -8.35 -17.83
CA MET A 104 21.59 -8.87 -19.20
C MET A 104 23.02 -8.84 -19.76
N ASP A 105 23.75 -7.75 -19.51
CA ASP A 105 25.15 -7.63 -19.93
C ASP A 105 26.06 -8.58 -19.15
N SER A 106 25.76 -8.84 -17.87
CA SER A 106 26.46 -9.85 -17.08
C SER A 106 26.27 -11.25 -17.67
N ILE A 107 25.02 -11.65 -17.95
CA ILE A 107 24.69 -12.94 -18.57
C ILE A 107 25.41 -13.08 -19.93
N ARG A 108 25.40 -12.04 -20.76
CA ARG A 108 26.13 -12.03 -22.04
C ARG A 108 27.62 -12.26 -21.88
N ARG A 109 28.25 -11.61 -20.90
CA ARG A 109 29.67 -11.80 -20.59
C ARG A 109 29.95 -13.24 -20.15
N GLN A 110 29.10 -13.83 -19.32
CA GLN A 110 29.24 -15.22 -18.88
C GLN A 110 29.06 -16.24 -20.02
N LEU A 111 28.31 -15.89 -21.08
CA LEU A 111 28.16 -16.71 -22.28
C LEU A 111 29.33 -16.59 -23.27
N GLY A 112 30.29 -15.69 -23.03
CA GLY A 112 31.53 -15.57 -23.82
C GLY A 112 31.71 -14.25 -24.58
N HIS A 113 30.79 -13.29 -24.46
CA HIS A 113 30.98 -11.95 -25.03
C HIS A 113 32.12 -11.20 -24.30
N PRO A 114 33.02 -10.46 -24.99
CA PRO A 114 33.00 -10.10 -26.42
C PRO A 114 33.79 -11.04 -27.34
N VAL A 115 34.48 -12.04 -26.78
CA VAL A 115 35.37 -12.94 -27.55
C VAL A 115 34.57 -13.80 -28.53
N VAL A 116 33.40 -14.28 -28.08
CA VAL A 116 32.45 -15.04 -28.90
C VAL A 116 31.18 -14.23 -29.06
N THR A 117 30.68 -14.14 -30.30
CA THR A 117 29.39 -13.50 -30.59
C THR A 117 28.27 -14.38 -30.06
N VAL A 118 27.54 -13.89 -29.06
CA VAL A 118 26.37 -14.58 -28.51
C VAL A 118 25.18 -14.36 -29.45
N GLU A 119 24.57 -15.44 -29.92
CA GLU A 119 23.47 -15.43 -30.91
C GLU A 119 22.13 -14.93 -30.33
N LEU A 120 22.05 -14.74 -29.00
CA LEU A 120 20.84 -14.31 -28.32
C LEU A 120 20.56 -12.81 -28.49
N THR A 121 19.31 -12.52 -28.86
CA THR A 121 18.79 -11.15 -28.93
C THR A 121 18.61 -10.55 -27.53
N THR A 122 18.51 -9.21 -27.45
CA THR A 122 18.16 -8.52 -26.19
C THR A 122 16.81 -9.00 -25.66
N TYR A 123 15.82 -9.18 -26.54
CA TYR A 123 14.49 -9.65 -26.18
C TYR A 123 14.50 -11.05 -25.52
N GLN A 124 15.30 -11.98 -26.05
CA GLN A 124 15.43 -13.32 -25.47
C GLN A 124 16.06 -13.27 -24.08
N LEU A 125 17.08 -12.43 -23.89
CA LEU A 125 17.69 -12.25 -22.57
C LEU A 125 16.73 -11.62 -21.56
N ASP A 126 15.92 -10.66 -22.00
CA ASP A 126 14.89 -10.04 -21.17
C ASP A 126 13.80 -11.06 -20.77
N THR A 127 13.41 -11.93 -21.70
CA THR A 127 12.49 -13.05 -21.43
C THR A 127 13.09 -14.00 -20.39
N ALA A 128 14.40 -14.28 -20.47
CA ALA A 128 15.11 -15.12 -19.50
C ALA A 128 15.09 -14.53 -18.08
N VAL A 129 15.31 -13.21 -17.96
CA VAL A 129 15.26 -12.49 -16.70
C VAL A 129 13.84 -12.49 -16.12
N THR A 130 12.84 -12.26 -16.96
CA THR A 130 11.43 -12.28 -16.56
C THR A 130 11.00 -13.66 -16.05
N ALA A 131 11.40 -14.74 -16.74
CA ALA A 131 11.17 -16.11 -16.28
C ALA A 131 11.85 -16.40 -14.93
N ALA A 132 13.03 -15.84 -14.68
CA ALA A 132 13.73 -15.94 -13.41
C ALA A 132 12.99 -15.21 -12.28
N LEU A 133 12.54 -13.99 -12.52
CA LEU A 133 11.79 -13.20 -11.54
C LEU A 133 10.44 -13.85 -11.20
N GLU A 134 9.70 -14.32 -12.20
CA GLU A 134 8.47 -15.08 -11.96
C GLU A 134 8.72 -16.35 -11.13
N SER A 135 9.80 -17.07 -11.42
CA SER A 135 10.18 -18.26 -10.67
C SER A 135 10.55 -17.93 -9.24
N LEU A 136 11.22 -16.80 -8.99
CA LEU A 136 11.53 -16.32 -7.65
C LEU A 136 10.24 -16.01 -6.86
N ARG A 137 9.31 -15.26 -7.46
CA ARG A 137 8.02 -14.87 -6.86
C ARG A 137 7.15 -16.07 -6.50
N LYS A 138 7.17 -17.12 -7.32
CA LYS A 138 6.43 -18.37 -7.07
C LYS A 138 7.03 -19.21 -5.94
N ARG A 139 8.34 -19.13 -5.73
CA ARG A 139 9.08 -20.06 -4.86
C ARG A 139 9.46 -19.48 -3.50
N SER A 140 9.69 -18.17 -3.43
CA SER A 140 10.26 -17.54 -2.25
C SER A 140 9.44 -16.35 -1.78
N SER A 141 9.29 -16.25 -0.46
CA SER A 141 8.69 -15.10 0.19
C SER A 141 9.58 -13.84 0.15
N ILE A 142 10.86 -13.96 -0.26
CA ILE A 142 11.79 -12.82 -0.35
C ILE A 142 11.37 -11.78 -1.39
N ALA A 143 10.54 -12.18 -2.35
CA ALA A 143 9.94 -11.28 -3.34
C ALA A 143 8.93 -10.31 -2.70
N TYR A 144 8.48 -10.59 -1.47
CA TYR A 144 7.51 -9.78 -0.76
C TYR A 144 8.15 -9.19 0.50
N ARG A 145 7.75 -7.97 0.85
CA ARG A 145 8.09 -7.30 2.11
C ARG A 145 6.88 -7.33 3.03
N ARG A 146 7.11 -7.43 4.34
CA ARG A 146 6.04 -7.28 5.32
C ARG A 146 5.68 -5.79 5.44
N GLY A 147 4.40 -5.48 5.34
CA GLY A 147 3.86 -4.12 5.46
C GLY A 147 2.65 -4.09 6.38
N PHE A 148 2.52 -3.02 7.15
CA PHE A 148 1.37 -2.81 8.03
C PHE A 148 0.49 -1.70 7.45
N PHE A 149 -0.78 -2.01 7.26
CA PHE A 149 -1.77 -1.06 6.75
C PHE A 149 -2.88 -0.88 7.76
N PHE A 150 -3.43 0.33 7.80
CA PHE A 150 -4.60 0.61 8.59
C PHE A 150 -5.83 0.57 7.69
N LEU A 151 -6.88 -0.13 8.12
CA LEU A 151 -8.17 -0.16 7.45
C LEU A 151 -9.23 0.39 8.39
N ASP A 152 -9.94 1.43 7.95
CA ASP A 152 -11.10 1.95 8.68
C ASP A 152 -12.35 1.21 8.18
N VAL A 153 -12.97 0.45 9.07
CA VAL A 153 -14.13 -0.41 8.78
C VAL A 153 -15.40 0.36 9.06
N ASN A 154 -16.34 0.33 8.12
CA ASN A 154 -17.64 0.96 8.28
C ASN A 154 -18.61 0.03 9.02
N ALA A 155 -19.54 0.62 9.77
CA ALA A 155 -20.58 -0.16 10.42
C ALA A 155 -21.45 -0.87 9.38
N TYR A 156 -21.79 -2.12 9.65
CA TYR A 156 -22.67 -2.96 8.82
C TYR A 156 -22.14 -3.30 7.42
N SER A 157 -20.84 -3.13 7.15
CA SER A 157 -20.18 -3.64 5.93
C SER A 157 -19.18 -4.75 6.22
N GLN A 158 -19.20 -5.79 5.38
CA GLN A 158 -18.26 -6.92 5.44
C GLN A 158 -17.25 -6.91 4.29
N GLU A 159 -17.57 -6.19 3.22
CA GLU A 159 -16.80 -6.15 1.99
C GLU A 159 -16.02 -4.83 1.88
N TYR A 160 -14.73 -4.95 1.61
CA TYR A 160 -13.82 -3.81 1.46
C TYR A 160 -13.01 -3.95 0.18
N LEU A 161 -13.07 -2.94 -0.68
CA LEU A 161 -12.23 -2.84 -1.87
C LEU A 161 -10.92 -2.14 -1.51
N LEU A 162 -9.79 -2.83 -1.67
CA LEU A 162 -8.45 -2.35 -1.31
C LEU A 162 -7.65 -1.96 -2.57
N THR A 163 -8.21 -1.06 -3.38
CA THR A 163 -7.59 -0.60 -4.63
C THR A 163 -6.89 0.75 -4.52
N ASP A 164 -7.12 1.50 -3.44
CA ASP A 164 -6.64 2.87 -3.25
C ASP A 164 -5.10 2.98 -3.36
N GLN A 165 -4.64 3.72 -4.38
CA GLN A 165 -3.21 3.91 -4.62
C GLN A 165 -2.57 4.82 -3.58
N THR A 166 -3.29 5.86 -3.13
CA THR A 166 -2.79 6.86 -2.19
C THR A 166 -2.43 6.26 -0.83
N ARG A 167 -3.15 5.20 -0.43
CA ARG A 167 -2.90 4.45 0.81
C ARG A 167 -1.90 3.30 0.62
N GLY A 168 -1.46 3.05 -0.61
CA GLY A 168 -0.58 1.93 -0.93
C GLY A 168 -1.28 0.57 -0.89
N TYR A 169 -2.61 0.50 -0.77
CA TYR A 169 -3.33 -0.79 -0.74
C TYR A 169 -3.15 -1.58 -2.03
N HIS A 170 -2.94 -0.86 -3.13
CA HIS A 170 -2.67 -1.44 -4.43
C HIS A 170 -1.38 -2.28 -4.52
N THR A 171 -0.53 -2.24 -3.50
CA THR A 171 0.72 -3.02 -3.42
C THR A 171 0.57 -4.33 -2.62
N ILE A 172 -0.60 -4.56 -2.00
CA ILE A 172 -0.87 -5.72 -1.17
C ILE A 172 -1.08 -6.94 -2.07
N VAL A 173 -0.31 -8.00 -1.82
CA VAL A 173 -0.42 -9.30 -2.49
C VAL A 173 -1.25 -10.25 -1.63
N ASP A 174 -0.90 -10.34 -0.35
CA ASP A 174 -1.60 -11.18 0.62
C ASP A 174 -1.75 -10.49 1.97
N ILE A 175 -2.76 -10.90 2.73
CA ILE A 175 -3.01 -10.44 4.09
C ILE A 175 -2.75 -11.63 5.02
N THR A 176 -1.73 -11.52 5.87
CA THR A 176 -1.30 -12.58 6.80
C THR A 176 -2.11 -12.57 8.09
N SER A 177 -2.47 -11.39 8.60
CA SER A 177 -3.35 -11.27 9.75
C SER A 177 -4.08 -9.93 9.81
N CYS A 178 -5.23 -9.96 10.47
CA CYS A 178 -6.06 -8.79 10.71
C CYS A 178 -6.25 -8.62 12.21
N HIS A 179 -5.78 -7.51 12.76
CA HIS A 179 -5.80 -7.21 14.19
C HIS A 179 -6.75 -6.06 14.49
N ARG A 180 -7.53 -6.19 15.56
CA ARG A 180 -8.33 -5.09 16.09
C ARG A 180 -7.47 -4.22 17.00
N PHE A 181 -7.62 -2.91 16.89
CA PHE A 181 -7.01 -1.98 17.84
C PHE A 181 -7.68 -1.98 19.20
N THR A 182 -8.93 -2.46 19.30
CA THR A 182 -9.67 -2.58 20.56
C THR A 182 -9.62 -4.03 21.04
N SER A 183 -9.18 -4.25 22.28
CA SER A 183 -9.21 -5.59 22.89
C SER A 183 -10.67 -5.99 23.14
N ALA A 184 -11.05 -7.21 22.75
CA ALA A 184 -12.41 -7.72 22.91
C ALA A 184 -12.88 -7.80 24.38
N PHE A 185 -11.94 -7.83 25.33
CA PHE A 185 -12.23 -8.08 26.74
C PHE A 185 -12.00 -6.87 27.67
N LEU A 186 -11.38 -5.80 27.18
CA LEU A 186 -11.12 -4.55 27.93
C LEU A 186 -11.94 -3.37 27.39
N SER A 187 -13.21 -3.63 27.08
CA SER A 187 -14.18 -2.69 26.51
C SER A 187 -14.44 -1.44 27.38
N SER A 188 -14.06 -1.46 28.66
CA SER A 188 -14.28 -0.35 29.59
C SER A 188 -13.33 0.85 29.41
N ALA A 189 -12.22 0.71 28.69
CA ALA A 189 -11.29 1.80 28.42
C ALA A 189 -11.37 2.22 26.95
N HIS A 190 -12.23 3.22 26.65
CA HIS A 190 -12.31 3.83 25.33
C HIS A 190 -10.91 4.27 24.86
N GLY A 191 -10.42 3.70 23.76
CA GLY A 191 -9.17 4.13 23.10
C GLY A 191 -7.89 3.37 23.45
N SER A 192 -7.94 2.29 24.25
CA SER A 192 -6.74 1.65 24.82
C SER A 192 -6.47 0.20 24.37
N GLY A 193 -6.87 -0.26 23.18
CA GLY A 193 -6.71 -1.70 22.92
C GLY A 193 -5.30 -2.17 22.52
N VAL A 194 -4.36 -1.28 22.13
CA VAL A 194 -2.91 -1.58 22.15
C VAL A 194 -2.29 -1.20 23.51
N TYR A 195 -2.77 -0.10 24.11
CA TYR A 195 -2.29 0.39 25.39
C TYR A 195 -2.73 -0.43 26.61
N GLY A 196 -3.67 -1.38 26.47
CA GLY A 196 -4.06 -2.29 27.56
C GLY A 196 -2.90 -3.20 27.97
N GLN A 197 -2.09 -3.64 27.01
CA GLN A 197 -0.83 -4.34 27.28
C GLN A 197 0.23 -3.41 27.90
N VAL A 198 0.29 -2.13 27.50
CA VAL A 198 1.17 -1.12 28.12
C VAL A 198 0.73 -0.78 29.55
N VAL A 199 -0.57 -0.83 29.86
CA VAL A 199 -1.12 -0.69 31.22
C VAL A 199 -0.74 -1.90 32.06
N LEU A 200 -0.79 -3.12 31.52
CA LEU A 200 -0.26 -4.31 32.20
C LEU A 200 1.27 -4.23 32.40
N GLN A 201 2.02 -3.68 31.44
CA GLN A 201 3.45 -3.39 31.58
C GLN A 201 3.72 -2.29 32.65
N HIS A 202 2.87 -1.26 32.74
CA HIS A 202 2.95 -0.24 33.79
C HIS A 202 2.62 -0.83 35.17
N LEU A 203 1.65 -1.73 35.27
CA LEU A 203 1.34 -2.46 36.50
C LEU A 203 2.51 -3.37 36.96
N TYR A 204 3.31 -3.86 36.01
CA TYR A 204 4.57 -4.56 36.31
C TYR A 204 5.65 -3.60 36.83
N ASN A 205 5.80 -2.41 36.24
CA ASN A 205 6.76 -1.39 36.70
C ASN A 205 6.41 -0.85 38.10
N MET A 206 5.13 -0.91 38.49
CA MET A 206 4.65 -0.59 39.85
C MET A 206 4.77 -1.77 40.84
N GLY A 207 5.48 -2.85 40.47
CA GLY A 207 5.85 -3.95 41.38
C GLY A 207 4.70 -4.83 41.89
N THR A 208 3.53 -4.79 41.23
CA THR A 208 2.30 -5.42 41.77
C THR A 208 2.06 -6.85 41.23
N TYR A 209 2.75 -7.30 40.17
CA TYR A 209 2.51 -8.60 39.53
C TYR A 209 3.80 -9.38 39.24
N ASP A 210 3.79 -10.70 39.52
CA ASP A 210 4.89 -11.63 39.20
C ASP A 210 4.80 -12.13 37.73
N LEU A 211 5.93 -12.54 37.15
CA LEU A 211 6.05 -13.06 35.77
C LEU A 211 5.12 -14.28 35.55
N THR A 212 4.96 -15.12 36.57
CA THR A 212 4.05 -16.27 36.53
C THR A 212 2.59 -15.85 36.33
N SER A 213 2.18 -14.77 37.00
CA SER A 213 0.83 -14.22 36.90
C SER A 213 0.58 -13.62 35.51
N TYR A 214 1.57 -12.93 34.94
CA TYR A 214 1.49 -12.41 33.58
C TYR A 214 1.36 -13.54 32.55
N PHE A 215 2.19 -14.58 32.65
CA PHE A 215 2.12 -15.73 31.76
C PHE A 215 0.74 -16.41 31.81
N LEU A 216 0.21 -16.67 33.00
CA LEU A 216 -1.12 -17.27 33.16
C LEU A 216 -2.25 -16.40 32.58
N ILE A 217 -2.18 -15.08 32.76
CA ILE A 217 -3.16 -14.16 32.17
C ILE A 217 -3.04 -14.14 30.64
N SER A 218 -1.82 -14.14 30.08
CA SER A 218 -1.62 -14.17 28.63
C SER A 218 -2.19 -15.44 27.99
N GLN A 219 -1.96 -16.62 28.60
CA GLN A 219 -2.54 -17.87 28.15
C GLN A 219 -4.06 -17.89 28.29
N TYR A 220 -4.60 -17.32 29.38
CA TYR A 220 -6.03 -17.19 29.57
C TYR A 220 -6.67 -16.32 28.49
N VAL A 221 -6.05 -15.18 28.14
CA VAL A 221 -6.53 -14.31 27.05
C VAL A 221 -6.47 -15.05 25.72
N GLU A 222 -5.37 -15.73 25.39
CA GLU A 222 -5.26 -16.52 24.16
C GLU A 222 -6.35 -17.61 24.06
N GLN A 223 -6.61 -18.33 25.16
CA GLN A 223 -7.69 -19.32 25.22
C GLN A 223 -9.08 -18.68 25.05
N LEU A 224 -9.31 -17.50 25.63
CA LEU A 224 -10.55 -16.77 25.43
C LEU A 224 -10.71 -16.33 23.97
N GLU A 225 -9.64 -15.89 23.31
CA GLU A 225 -9.66 -15.53 21.90
C GLU A 225 -9.99 -16.73 21.01
N HIS A 226 -9.46 -17.90 21.35
CA HIS A 226 -9.79 -19.16 20.68
C HIS A 226 -11.23 -19.61 20.92
N LEU A 227 -11.72 -19.55 22.16
CA LEU A 227 -13.08 -19.99 22.52
C LEU A 227 -14.17 -19.09 21.93
N PHE A 228 -13.94 -17.79 21.89
CA PHE A 228 -14.93 -16.81 21.43
C PHE A 228 -14.69 -16.30 20.01
N ALA A 229 -13.72 -16.89 19.29
CA ALA A 229 -13.37 -16.52 17.92
C ALA A 229 -13.23 -14.99 17.75
N THR A 230 -12.57 -14.32 18.70
CA THR A 230 -12.41 -12.86 18.67
C THR A 230 -11.39 -12.42 17.61
N ARG A 231 -10.57 -13.36 17.12
CA ARG A 231 -9.69 -13.17 15.97
C ARG A 231 -10.54 -12.98 14.71
N LEU A 232 -10.22 -11.94 13.96
CA LEU A 232 -10.90 -11.64 12.71
C LEU A 232 -10.63 -12.74 11.69
N VAL A 233 -11.69 -13.44 11.29
CA VAL A 233 -11.67 -14.34 10.14
C VAL A 233 -11.98 -13.53 8.90
N TYR A 234 -11.13 -13.65 7.88
CA TYR A 234 -11.27 -12.93 6.62
C TYR A 234 -10.91 -13.83 5.44
N HIS A 235 -11.36 -13.41 4.27
CA HIS A 235 -10.97 -13.95 2.98
C HIS A 235 -10.47 -12.82 2.11
N TRP A 236 -9.25 -12.97 1.58
CA TRP A 236 -8.63 -12.03 0.68
C TRP A 236 -8.65 -12.59 -0.74
N MET A 237 -9.21 -11.83 -1.67
CA MET A 237 -9.18 -12.13 -3.10
C MET A 237 -8.29 -11.11 -3.79
N GLU A 238 -7.06 -11.52 -4.14
CA GLU A 238 -6.07 -10.66 -4.79
C GLU A 238 -6.55 -10.16 -6.16
N THR A 239 -7.18 -11.03 -6.96
CA THR A 239 -7.65 -10.72 -8.32
C THR A 239 -8.68 -9.60 -8.37
N GLU A 240 -9.61 -9.57 -7.41
CA GLU A 240 -10.63 -8.53 -7.29
C GLU A 240 -10.24 -7.42 -6.32
N ARG A 241 -9.11 -7.57 -5.62
CA ARG A 241 -8.64 -6.71 -4.53
C ARG A 241 -9.70 -6.46 -3.46
N LYS A 242 -10.37 -7.54 -3.08
CA LYS A 242 -11.53 -7.51 -2.22
C LYS A 242 -11.24 -8.29 -0.94
N LEU A 243 -11.33 -7.58 0.17
CA LEU A 243 -11.25 -8.14 1.51
C LEU A 243 -12.66 -8.38 2.03
N TRP A 244 -12.97 -9.63 2.32
CA TRP A 244 -14.21 -10.05 2.96
C TRP A 244 -13.94 -10.40 4.41
N ILE A 245 -14.58 -9.69 5.35
CA ILE A 245 -14.49 -10.00 6.78
C ILE A 245 -15.78 -10.70 7.21
N HIS A 246 -15.66 -11.91 7.78
CA HIS A 246 -16.82 -12.75 8.08
C HIS A 246 -17.74 -12.18 9.18
N GLN A 247 -17.20 -11.35 10.07
CA GLN A 247 -17.97 -10.71 11.13
C GLN A 247 -18.48 -9.33 10.70
N VAL A 248 -19.72 -9.01 11.09
CA VAL A 248 -20.29 -7.68 10.89
C VAL A 248 -19.89 -6.78 12.05
N PHE A 249 -19.33 -5.61 11.74
CA PHE A 249 -19.00 -4.61 12.75
C PHE A 249 -20.22 -3.72 13.01
N THR A 250 -20.56 -3.53 14.28
CA THR A 250 -21.69 -2.66 14.69
C THR A 250 -21.27 -1.20 14.86
N ARG A 251 -19.97 -0.94 14.95
CA ARG A 251 -19.38 0.39 15.12
C ARG A 251 -18.22 0.54 14.14
N GLN A 252 -17.92 1.79 13.79
CA GLN A 252 -16.72 2.10 13.03
C GLN A 252 -15.50 1.83 13.91
N GLU A 253 -14.59 0.99 13.41
CA GLU A 253 -13.35 0.64 14.09
C GLU A 253 -12.19 0.68 13.11
N ARG A 254 -10.99 0.97 13.63
CA ARG A 254 -9.75 0.88 12.87
C ARG A 254 -9.13 -0.50 13.09
N LEU A 255 -8.72 -1.14 12.01
CA LEU A 255 -8.03 -2.41 11.99
C LEU A 255 -6.59 -2.21 11.53
N LEU A 256 -5.70 -3.06 12.03
CA LEU A 256 -4.33 -3.21 11.53
C LEU A 256 -4.26 -4.47 10.69
N LEU A 257 -3.95 -4.31 9.42
CA LEU A 257 -3.67 -5.38 8.48
C LEU A 257 -2.15 -5.61 8.46
N ASP A 258 -1.76 -6.85 8.68
CA ASP A 258 -0.42 -7.33 8.43
C ASP A 258 -0.41 -8.00 7.06
N CYS A 259 0.35 -7.44 6.13
CA CYS A 259 0.28 -7.77 4.72
C CYS A 259 1.65 -8.13 4.17
N ALA A 260 1.66 -9.05 3.21
CA ALA A 260 2.75 -9.22 2.26
C ALA A 260 2.55 -8.22 1.11
N VAL A 261 3.55 -7.37 0.93
CA VAL A 261 3.57 -6.30 -0.07
C VAL A 261 4.58 -6.64 -1.14
N GLU A 262 4.26 -6.39 -2.40
CA GLU A 262 5.16 -6.61 -3.52
C GLU A 262 6.45 -5.78 -3.35
N ARG A 263 7.61 -6.38 -3.65
CA ARG A 263 8.86 -5.64 -3.82
C ARG A 263 9.07 -5.36 -5.31
N PRO A 264 9.52 -4.15 -5.67
CA PRO A 264 9.83 -3.84 -7.05
C PRO A 264 11.01 -4.66 -7.55
N GLU A 265 11.03 -4.98 -8.84
CA GLU A 265 12.05 -5.84 -9.44
C GLU A 265 13.46 -5.28 -9.28
N GLN A 266 13.63 -3.95 -9.33
CA GLN A 266 14.91 -3.28 -9.18
C GLN A 266 15.50 -3.50 -7.78
N ASP A 267 14.66 -3.57 -6.75
CA ASP A 267 15.11 -3.90 -5.40
C ASP A 267 15.58 -5.36 -5.32
N LEU A 268 14.85 -6.28 -5.96
CA LEU A 268 15.24 -7.70 -6.04
C LEU A 268 16.55 -7.91 -6.81
N LEU A 269 16.80 -7.11 -7.85
CA LEU A 269 18.01 -7.16 -8.67
C LEU A 269 19.23 -6.54 -7.96
N LYS A 270 19.02 -5.62 -7.01
CA LYS A 270 20.07 -5.02 -6.16
C LYS A 270 20.39 -5.85 -4.93
N ASP A 271 19.44 -6.64 -4.44
CA ASP A 271 19.59 -7.42 -3.23
C ASP A 271 20.75 -8.44 -3.34
N ARG A 272 21.65 -8.45 -2.35
CA ARG A 272 22.86 -9.28 -2.32
C ARG A 272 22.55 -10.77 -2.45
N TRP A 273 21.44 -11.22 -1.89
CA TRP A 273 21.08 -12.65 -1.87
C TRP A 273 20.33 -13.05 -3.14
N CYS A 274 19.36 -12.23 -3.56
CA CYS A 274 18.55 -12.51 -4.74
C CYS A 274 19.33 -12.34 -6.04
N LYS A 275 20.20 -11.33 -6.15
CA LYS A 275 20.95 -11.04 -7.38
C LYS A 275 21.68 -12.27 -7.91
N SER A 276 22.42 -12.98 -7.04
CA SER A 276 23.17 -14.17 -7.44
C SER A 276 22.26 -15.32 -7.88
N TRP A 277 21.09 -15.48 -7.26
CA TRP A 277 20.16 -16.54 -7.63
C TRP A 277 19.46 -16.23 -8.96
N ILE A 278 18.97 -14.99 -9.13
CA ILE A 278 18.30 -14.52 -10.35
C ILE A 278 19.28 -14.61 -11.52
N GLU A 279 20.53 -14.20 -11.35
CA GLU A 279 21.55 -14.28 -12.39
C GLU A 279 21.81 -15.72 -12.83
N ARG A 280 21.97 -16.66 -11.89
CA ARG A 280 22.20 -18.08 -12.23
C ARG A 280 20.98 -18.71 -12.91
N TYR A 281 19.78 -18.40 -12.44
CA TYR A 281 18.55 -18.91 -13.04
C TYR A 281 18.33 -18.34 -14.44
N ALA A 282 18.40 -17.02 -14.61
CA ALA A 282 18.25 -16.35 -15.92
C ALA A 282 19.33 -16.82 -16.90
N LEU A 283 20.54 -17.10 -16.42
CA LEU A 283 21.60 -17.66 -17.23
C LEU A 283 21.25 -19.08 -17.70
N SER A 284 20.70 -19.93 -16.83
CA SER A 284 20.26 -21.28 -17.21
C SER A 284 19.19 -21.23 -18.30
N GLU A 285 18.24 -20.29 -18.22
CA GLU A 285 17.23 -20.06 -19.27
C GLU A 285 17.87 -19.56 -20.57
N ALA A 286 18.84 -18.63 -20.48
CA ALA A 286 19.57 -18.15 -21.65
C ALA A 286 20.38 -19.28 -22.33
N ARG A 287 21.02 -20.16 -21.55
CA ARG A 287 21.72 -21.35 -22.06
C ARG A 287 20.75 -22.33 -22.74
N LEU A 288 19.56 -22.51 -22.18
CA LEU A 288 18.53 -23.35 -22.78
C LEU A 288 18.10 -22.81 -24.15
N MET A 289 17.73 -21.53 -24.23
CA MET A 289 17.36 -20.89 -25.50
C MET A 289 18.51 -20.96 -26.52
N LEU A 290 19.76 -20.74 -26.09
CA LEU A 290 20.92 -20.86 -26.97
C LEU A 290 21.11 -22.30 -27.48
N SER A 291 20.88 -23.29 -26.62
CA SER A 291 20.98 -24.70 -27.00
C SER A 291 19.91 -25.11 -28.02
N GLU A 292 18.70 -24.57 -27.91
CA GLU A 292 17.62 -24.81 -28.88
C GLU A 292 17.93 -24.19 -30.25
N ILE A 293 18.52 -22.99 -30.26
CA ILE A 293 18.96 -22.34 -31.50
C ILE A 293 20.08 -23.16 -32.16
N ARG A 294 21.09 -23.57 -31.39
CA ARG A 294 22.23 -24.36 -31.90
C ARG A 294 21.83 -25.79 -32.29
N GLY A 295 20.88 -26.39 -31.58
CA GLY A 295 20.36 -27.72 -31.86
C GLY A 295 19.64 -27.83 -33.21
N LYS A 296 19.14 -26.71 -33.77
CA LYS A 296 18.56 -26.66 -35.12
C LYS A 296 19.62 -26.83 -36.22
N TYR A 297 20.88 -26.54 -35.94
CA TYR A 297 21.98 -26.61 -36.90
C TYR A 297 23.06 -27.56 -36.37
N SER A 298 22.87 -28.87 -36.53
CA SER A 298 23.80 -29.89 -35.99
C SER A 298 25.23 -29.74 -36.52
N THR A 299 25.40 -29.37 -37.79
CA THR A 299 26.70 -29.05 -38.38
C THR A 299 26.59 -27.83 -39.31
N LEU A 300 27.58 -26.95 -39.23
CA LEU A 300 27.74 -25.85 -40.18
C LEU A 300 28.74 -26.27 -41.26
N PRO A 301 28.40 -26.19 -42.56
CA PRO A 301 29.34 -26.50 -43.63
C PRO A 301 30.48 -25.48 -43.63
N GLY A 302 31.68 -25.94 -43.30
CA GLY A 302 32.92 -25.15 -43.27
C GLY A 302 33.97 -25.70 -44.22
N ALA A 303 34.89 -24.84 -44.68
CA ALA A 303 35.90 -25.14 -45.71
C ALA A 303 36.93 -26.24 -45.34
N GLY A 304 36.93 -26.74 -44.11
CA GLY A 304 37.89 -27.75 -43.60
C GLY A 304 37.26 -28.97 -42.92
N GLY A 305 35.96 -29.22 -43.11
CA GLY A 305 35.19 -30.21 -42.34
C GLY A 305 34.32 -29.51 -41.29
N GLY A 306 33.05 -29.91 -41.20
CA GLY A 306 32.01 -29.15 -40.50
C GLY A 306 32.33 -28.85 -39.03
N VAL A 307 32.01 -27.63 -38.59
CA VAL A 307 32.09 -27.25 -37.17
C VAL A 307 30.87 -27.86 -36.48
N SER A 308 31.12 -28.68 -35.45
CA SER A 308 30.08 -29.24 -34.59
C SER A 308 29.69 -28.23 -33.51
N LEU A 309 28.40 -27.99 -33.31
CA LEU A 309 27.88 -27.04 -32.32
C LEU A 309 27.65 -27.73 -30.96
N ASN A 310 27.92 -27.02 -29.86
CA ASN A 310 27.92 -27.53 -28.48
C ASN A 310 26.54 -27.58 -27.80
N ALA A 311 25.47 -27.93 -28.54
CA ALA A 311 24.10 -27.85 -28.03
C ALA A 311 23.82 -28.84 -26.86
N SER A 312 24.26 -30.10 -26.97
CA SER A 312 24.03 -31.13 -25.95
C SER A 312 24.76 -30.85 -24.64
N GLU A 313 25.97 -30.29 -24.71
CA GLU A 313 26.75 -29.90 -23.54
C GLU A 313 26.08 -28.75 -22.77
N LEU A 314 25.48 -27.78 -23.49
CA LEU A 314 24.73 -26.69 -22.88
C LEU A 314 23.51 -27.19 -22.10
N ILE A 315 22.75 -28.13 -22.67
CA ILE A 315 21.57 -28.71 -22.00
C ILE A 315 21.97 -29.42 -20.69
N ASN A 316 23.00 -30.26 -20.73
CA ASN A 316 23.49 -30.94 -19.53
C ASN A 316 23.91 -29.95 -18.43
N ARG A 317 24.47 -28.80 -18.83
CA ARG A 317 24.85 -27.72 -17.90
C ARG A 317 23.63 -27.01 -17.31
N VAL A 318 22.58 -26.79 -18.12
CA VAL A 318 21.30 -26.23 -17.65
C VAL A 318 20.67 -27.13 -16.60
N ASP A 319 20.63 -28.44 -16.83
CA ASP A 319 20.05 -29.39 -15.86
C ASP A 319 20.82 -29.39 -14.54
N THR A 320 22.16 -29.28 -14.62
CA THR A 320 23.02 -29.15 -13.44
C THR A 320 22.77 -27.84 -12.70
N ASP A 321 22.74 -26.70 -13.42
CA ASP A 321 22.50 -25.38 -12.82
C ASP A 321 21.12 -25.33 -12.15
N ARG A 322 20.09 -25.89 -12.79
CA ARG A 322 18.73 -25.95 -12.24
C ARG A 322 18.66 -26.85 -11.02
N ALA A 323 19.35 -27.99 -11.02
CA ALA A 323 19.40 -28.89 -9.87
C ALA A 323 20.06 -28.23 -8.64
N GLU A 324 21.04 -27.34 -8.84
CA GLU A 324 21.67 -26.59 -7.74
C GLU A 324 20.78 -25.46 -7.18
N LEU A 325 19.79 -25.00 -7.94
CA LEU A 325 18.90 -23.88 -7.56
C LEU A 325 17.58 -24.33 -6.95
N LEU A 326 17.27 -25.62 -7.00
CA LEU A 326 16.07 -26.28 -6.44
C LEU A 326 16.34 -26.80 -5.03
#